data_AF-A0A1C4GBF9-F1
#
_entry.id   AF-A0A1C4GBF9-F1
#
_cell.length_a   1.000
_cell.length_b   1.000
_cell.length_c   1.000
_cell.angle_alpha   90.00
_cell.angle_beta   90.00
_cell.angle_gamma   90.00
#
_symmetry.space_group_name_H-M   'P 1'
#
loop_
_entity.id
_entity.type
_entity.pdbx_description
1 polymer ?
#
loop_
_entity_poly.entity_id
_entity_poly.type
_entity_poly.pdbx_seq_one_letter_code
_entity_poly.pdbx_strand_id
1 'polypeptide(L)'
;MRNSLLLSVLMLFYSCGTTGHIVFYNFDANKYDVEREILNILNRDSIYIVPDKWREHIEGDYFERIYIYFKSNPEELYQIGFTGDAKTWKRSMSSKLGLISIYNGKQFLYETDLSNKEQKRIQNRLEKELLSKIKYTFKRSN
;
A
#
# COMPACT_ATOMS: atom_id res chain seq x y z
N MET A 1 -18.36 58.03 9.11
CA MET A 1 -18.69 56.61 8.83
C MET A 1 -17.59 56.02 7.97
N ARG A 2 -16.67 55.24 8.56
CA ARG A 2 -15.58 54.54 7.86
C ARG A 2 -16.02 53.10 7.67
N ASN A 3 -16.43 52.74 6.45
CA ASN A 3 -16.80 51.37 6.12
C ASN A 3 -15.52 50.54 5.92
N SER A 4 -15.32 49.58 6.83
CA SER A 4 -14.37 48.49 6.68
C SER A 4 -14.84 47.58 5.54
N LEU A 5 -14.11 47.54 4.43
CA LEU A 5 -14.22 46.49 3.42
C LEU A 5 -13.08 45.51 3.68
N LEU A 6 -13.34 44.55 4.57
CA LEU A 6 -12.44 43.44 4.87
C LEU A 6 -12.53 42.44 3.72
N LEU A 7 -11.51 42.42 2.86
CA LEU A 7 -11.40 41.47 1.76
C LEU A 7 -10.99 40.10 2.35
N SER A 8 -11.96 39.26 2.67
CA SER A 8 -11.71 37.87 3.07
C SER A 8 -11.39 37.02 1.84
N VAL A 9 -10.09 36.91 1.53
CA VAL A 9 -9.57 35.96 0.54
C VAL A 9 -9.62 34.56 1.15
N LEU A 10 -10.63 33.79 0.74
CA LEU A 10 -10.80 32.38 1.10
C LEU A 10 -9.76 31.54 0.33
N MET A 11 -8.61 31.25 0.96
CA MET A 11 -7.65 30.29 0.41
C MET A 11 -8.21 28.87 0.53
N LEU A 12 -8.75 28.36 -0.58
CA LEU A 12 -8.99 26.93 -0.76
C LEU A 12 -7.64 26.24 -0.93
N PHE A 13 -7.11 25.67 0.15
CA PHE A 13 -6.00 24.72 0.08
C PHE A 13 -6.51 23.45 -0.61
N TYR A 14 -6.38 23.40 -1.93
CA TYR A 14 -6.35 22.15 -2.67
C TYR A 14 -5.09 21.39 -2.27
N SER A 15 -5.18 20.67 -1.15
CA SER A 15 -4.24 19.59 -0.84
C SER A 15 -4.44 18.53 -1.91
N CYS A 16 -3.59 18.53 -2.92
CA CYS A 16 -3.41 17.40 -3.83
C CYS A 16 -2.73 16.31 -2.99
N GLY A 17 -3.55 15.54 -2.26
CA GLY A 17 -3.07 14.50 -1.36
C GLY A 17 -2.33 13.43 -2.17
N THR A 18 -1.04 13.27 -1.92
CA THR A 18 -0.35 12.05 -2.30
C THR A 18 -0.94 10.92 -1.48
N THR A 19 -1.30 9.81 -2.12
CA THR A 19 -1.74 8.60 -1.40
C THR A 19 -0.62 8.20 -0.44
N GLY A 20 -0.88 8.30 0.87
CA GLY A 20 0.08 7.97 1.91
C GLY A 20 0.55 6.52 1.80
N HIS A 21 1.78 6.25 2.24
CA HIS A 21 2.38 4.92 2.21
C HIS A 21 3.27 4.74 3.44
N ILE A 22 3.32 3.52 3.99
CA ILE A 22 4.21 3.15 5.08
C ILE A 22 5.64 2.97 4.56
N VAL A 23 5.81 2.39 3.37
CA VAL A 23 7.12 2.20 2.73
C VAL A 23 6.96 1.91 1.24
N PHE A 24 7.99 2.22 0.46
CA PHE A 24 8.10 1.81 -0.94
C PHE A 24 9.19 0.75 -1.17
N TYR A 25 8.91 -0.15 -2.10
CA TYR A 25 9.81 -1.17 -2.61
C TYR A 25 10.01 -0.93 -4.11
N ASN A 26 11.25 -0.64 -4.51
CA ASN A 26 11.60 -0.47 -5.92
C ASN A 26 12.11 -1.79 -6.47
N PHE A 27 11.40 -2.36 -7.42
CA PHE A 27 11.76 -3.59 -8.11
C PHE A 27 12.54 -3.28 -9.38
N ASP A 28 13.50 -4.15 -9.69
CA ASP A 28 14.26 -4.18 -10.96
C ASP A 28 13.47 -4.82 -12.12
N ALA A 29 12.14 -4.84 -12.02
CA ALA A 29 11.22 -5.40 -13.00
C ALA A 29 9.99 -4.51 -13.18
N ASN A 30 9.36 -4.65 -14.35
CA ASN A 30 8.14 -3.90 -14.67
C ASN A 30 6.98 -4.29 -13.74
N LYS A 31 5.98 -3.41 -13.66
CA LYS A 31 4.82 -3.56 -12.75
C LYS A 31 4.06 -4.86 -12.96
N TYR A 32 3.80 -5.23 -14.21
CA TYR A 32 2.95 -6.38 -14.55
C TYR A 32 3.61 -7.71 -14.20
N ASP A 33 4.94 -7.78 -14.32
CA ASP A 33 5.71 -8.95 -13.96
C ASP A 33 5.75 -9.18 -12.45
N VAL A 34 5.99 -8.11 -11.67
CA VAL A 34 5.99 -8.18 -10.20
C VAL A 34 4.58 -8.48 -9.69
N GLU A 35 3.55 -7.81 -10.22
CA GLU A 35 2.14 -8.06 -9.87
C GLU A 35 1.74 -9.51 -10.14
N ARG A 36 2.07 -10.05 -11.32
CA ARG A 36 1.77 -11.44 -11.66
C ARG A 36 2.44 -12.41 -10.69
N GLU A 37 3.68 -12.16 -10.31
CA GLU A 37 4.39 -13.01 -9.36
C GLU A 37 3.72 -12.97 -7.97
N ILE A 38 3.32 -11.78 -7.50
CA ILE A 38 2.54 -11.63 -6.26
C ILE A 38 1.24 -12.41 -6.34
N LEU A 39 0.43 -12.18 -7.38
CA LEU A 39 -0.85 -12.88 -7.54
C LEU A 39 -0.68 -14.40 -7.63
N ASN A 40 0.37 -14.89 -8.29
CA ASN A 40 0.70 -16.31 -8.33
C ASN A 40 1.00 -16.87 -6.94
N ILE A 41 1.76 -16.14 -6.10
CA ILE A 41 2.04 -16.54 -4.72
C ILE A 41 0.73 -16.60 -3.91
N LEU A 42 -0.11 -15.57 -4.01
CA LEU A 42 -1.37 -15.49 -3.28
C LEU A 42 -2.37 -16.59 -3.68
N ASN A 43 -2.45 -16.91 -4.98
CA ASN A 43 -3.37 -17.93 -5.49
C ASN A 43 -2.90 -19.37 -5.21
N ARG A 44 -1.58 -19.59 -5.05
CA ARG A 44 -1.02 -20.93 -4.78
C ARG A 44 -1.19 -21.35 -3.32
N ASP A 45 -1.16 -20.40 -2.40
CA ASP A 45 -1.06 -20.69 -0.97
C ASP A 45 -2.30 -20.18 -0.23
N SER A 46 -3.12 -21.12 0.26
CA SER A 46 -4.40 -20.82 0.92
C SER A 46 -4.26 -19.95 2.17
N ILE A 47 -3.05 -19.82 2.73
CA ILE A 47 -2.80 -18.99 3.91
C ILE A 47 -3.05 -17.49 3.67
N TYR A 48 -3.04 -17.04 2.41
CA TYR A 48 -3.27 -15.65 2.04
C TYR A 48 -4.73 -15.32 1.70
N ILE A 49 -5.62 -16.32 1.72
CA ILE A 49 -7.04 -16.12 1.44
C ILE A 49 -7.63 -15.21 2.52
N VAL A 50 -8.17 -14.07 2.09
CA VAL A 50 -8.82 -13.14 3.02
C VAL A 50 -10.12 -13.77 3.54
N PRO A 51 -10.26 -13.93 4.88
CA PRO A 51 -11.47 -14.50 5.45
C PRO A 51 -12.70 -13.64 5.19
N ASP A 52 -13.88 -14.26 5.09
CA ASP A 52 -15.14 -13.56 4.83
C ASP A 52 -15.42 -12.43 5.83
N LYS A 53 -15.05 -12.65 7.11
CA LYS A 53 -15.18 -11.65 8.18
C LYS A 53 -14.48 -10.32 7.90
N TRP A 54 -13.54 -10.27 6.95
CA TRP A 54 -12.75 -9.07 6.64
C TRP A 54 -13.11 -8.48 5.28
N ARG A 55 -13.94 -9.16 4.47
CA ARG A 55 -14.31 -8.71 3.12
C ARG A 55 -15.06 -7.38 3.13
N GLU A 56 -15.90 -7.15 4.13
CA GLU A 56 -16.64 -5.89 4.30
C GLU A 56 -15.74 -4.68 4.60
N HIS A 57 -14.51 -4.93 5.04
CA HIS A 57 -13.51 -3.89 5.29
C HIS A 57 -12.59 -3.65 4.09
N ILE A 58 -12.70 -4.43 3.03
CA ILE A 58 -11.92 -4.22 1.83
C ILE A 58 -12.60 -3.12 1.00
N GLU A 59 -12.06 -1.91 1.03
CA GLU A 59 -12.57 -0.79 0.24
C GLU A 59 -11.78 -0.57 -1.06
N GLY A 60 -12.47 -0.11 -2.11
CA GLY A 60 -11.87 0.34 -3.37
C GLY A 60 -11.96 -0.67 -4.51
N ASP A 61 -11.75 -0.16 -5.73
CA ASP A 61 -11.71 -0.98 -6.94
C ASP A 61 -10.58 -2.00 -6.82
N TYR A 62 -10.96 -3.28 -6.80
CA TYR A 62 -10.08 -4.44 -6.59
C TYR A 62 -8.89 -4.52 -7.57
N PHE A 63 -8.92 -3.70 -8.63
CA PHE A 63 -7.97 -3.74 -9.74
C PHE A 63 -6.67 -2.96 -9.52
N GLU A 64 -6.60 -2.02 -8.57
CA GLU A 64 -5.37 -1.25 -8.32
C GLU A 64 -4.63 -1.65 -7.04
N ARG A 65 -5.33 -2.29 -6.10
CA ARG A 65 -4.80 -2.64 -4.78
C ARG A 65 -4.81 -4.16 -4.58
N ILE A 66 -3.72 -4.68 -4.04
CA ILE A 66 -3.60 -6.09 -3.67
C ILE A 66 -3.70 -6.18 -2.15
N TYR A 67 -4.58 -7.08 -1.70
CA TYR A 67 -4.79 -7.35 -0.29
C TYR A 67 -4.14 -8.67 0.09
N ILE A 68 -3.34 -8.67 1.16
CA ILE A 68 -2.59 -9.83 1.63
C ILE A 68 -2.97 -10.11 3.07
N TYR A 69 -3.59 -11.26 3.31
CA TYR A 69 -3.95 -11.68 4.65
C TYR A 69 -2.82 -12.49 5.31
N PHE A 70 -2.48 -12.15 6.54
CA PHE A 70 -1.56 -12.92 7.37
C PHE A 70 -2.29 -13.39 8.64
N LYS A 71 -2.51 -14.70 8.73
CA LYS A 71 -3.21 -15.35 9.85
C LYS A 71 -2.38 -15.38 11.15
N SER A 72 -1.06 -15.43 11.06
CA SER A 72 -0.18 -15.53 12.24
C SER A 72 -0.34 -14.30 13.15
N ASN A 73 -0.14 -14.44 14.46
CA ASN A 73 -0.37 -13.34 15.41
C ASN A 73 0.69 -12.21 15.25
N PRO A 74 0.29 -10.93 15.15
CA PRO A 74 -1.09 -10.44 15.07
C PRO A 74 -1.74 -10.75 13.72
N GLU A 75 -3.00 -11.22 13.75
CA GLU A 75 -3.79 -11.43 12.53
C GLU A 75 -4.00 -10.07 11.84
N GLU A 76 -3.59 -9.96 10.57
CA GLU A 76 -3.50 -8.68 9.86
C GLU A 76 -3.80 -8.82 8.35
N LEU A 77 -4.23 -7.72 7.73
CA LEU A 77 -4.50 -7.62 6.29
C LEU A 77 -3.77 -6.40 5.76
N TYR A 78 -2.85 -6.66 4.85
CA TYR A 78 -1.97 -5.65 4.29
C TYR A 78 -2.56 -5.18 2.98
N GLN A 79 -2.55 -3.87 2.76
CA GLN A 79 -2.93 -3.25 1.50
C GLN A 79 -1.66 -2.75 0.81
N ILE A 80 -1.37 -3.31 -0.37
CA ILE A 80 -0.24 -2.88 -1.21
C ILE A 80 -0.76 -2.39 -2.56
N GLY A 81 0.02 -1.54 -3.23
CA GLY A 81 -0.34 -1.02 -4.56
C GLY A 81 0.86 -0.45 -5.29
N PHE A 82 0.81 -0.47 -6.62
CA PHE A 82 1.87 0.12 -7.44
C PHE A 82 1.64 1.62 -7.63
N THR A 83 2.71 2.39 -7.61
CA THR A 83 2.67 3.82 -7.96
C THR A 83 2.98 4.05 -9.43
N GLY A 84 2.45 5.13 -9.99
CA GLY A 84 2.62 5.52 -11.39
C GLY A 84 1.32 5.39 -12.17
N ASP A 85 1.36 5.78 -13.44
CA ASP A 85 0.23 5.67 -14.36
C ASP A 85 0.44 4.54 -15.38
N ALA A 86 -0.63 4.19 -16.10
CA ALA A 86 -0.59 3.14 -17.12
C ALA A 86 0.47 3.39 -18.21
N LYS A 87 0.78 4.65 -18.52
CA LYS A 87 1.80 5.03 -19.52
C LYS A 87 3.20 4.74 -19.00
N THR A 88 3.45 5.03 -17.73
CA THR A 88 4.69 4.74 -17.00
C THR A 88 4.90 3.24 -16.91
N TRP A 89 3.87 2.49 -16.50
CA TRP A 89 3.96 1.04 -16.34
C TRP A 89 4.25 0.30 -17.65
N LYS A 90 3.73 0.78 -18.78
CA LYS A 90 3.99 0.16 -20.10
C LYS A 90 5.42 0.38 -20.63
N ARG A 91 6.12 1.40 -20.14
CA ARG A 91 7.45 1.80 -20.66
C ARG A 91 8.58 1.53 -19.68
N SER A 92 8.27 1.43 -18.39
CA SER A 92 9.27 1.26 -17.34
C SER A 92 9.67 -0.20 -17.18
N MET A 93 10.98 -0.44 -17.16
CA MET A 93 11.56 -1.73 -16.80
C MET A 93 11.68 -1.92 -15.28
N SER A 94 11.34 -0.90 -14.49
CA SER A 94 11.28 -0.93 -13.03
C SER A 94 9.88 -0.56 -12.54
N SER A 95 9.58 -0.90 -11.30
CA SER A 95 8.31 -0.58 -10.67
C SER A 95 8.49 -0.25 -9.20
N LYS A 96 7.53 0.51 -8.66
CA LYS A 96 7.51 0.91 -7.25
C LYS A 96 6.21 0.43 -6.62
N LEU A 97 6.35 -0.48 -5.66
CA LEU A 97 5.27 -1.05 -4.88
C LEU A 97 5.23 -0.38 -3.51
N GLY A 98 4.09 0.19 -3.14
CA GLY A 98 3.86 0.76 -1.82
C GLY A 98 3.15 -0.23 -0.91
N LEU A 99 3.61 -0.31 0.35
CA LEU A 99 2.76 -0.75 1.45
C LEU A 99 1.97 0.47 1.93
N ILE A 100 0.65 0.43 1.76
CA ILE A 100 -0.22 1.60 1.95
C ILE A 100 -0.74 1.64 3.39
N SER A 101 -1.33 0.54 3.85
CA SER A 101 -1.96 0.43 5.16
C SER A 101 -1.98 -1.01 5.64
N ILE A 102 -2.27 -1.20 6.93
CA ILE A 102 -2.62 -2.50 7.50
C ILE A 102 -3.96 -2.42 8.22
N TYR A 103 -4.79 -3.46 8.11
CA TYR A 103 -5.96 -3.65 8.95
C TYR A 103 -5.63 -4.64 10.07
N ASN A 104 -5.83 -4.22 11.32
CA ASN A 104 -5.45 -4.99 12.52
C ASN A 104 -6.63 -5.72 13.18
N GLY A 105 -7.74 -5.90 12.46
CA GLY A 105 -8.99 -6.45 13.03
C GLY A 105 -9.93 -5.40 13.62
N LYS A 106 -9.53 -4.12 13.67
CA LYS A 106 -10.39 -3.02 14.15
C LYS A 106 -10.48 -1.87 13.16
N GLN A 107 -9.35 -1.45 12.60
CA GLN A 107 -9.28 -0.32 11.67
C GLN A 107 -8.07 -0.45 10.75
N PHE A 108 -8.09 0.30 9.65
CA PHE A 108 -6.88 0.56 8.87
C PHE A 108 -5.98 1.52 9.63
N LEU A 109 -4.71 1.16 9.70
CA LEU A 109 -3.62 1.98 10.21
C LEU A 109 -2.75 2.39 9.03
N TYR A 110 -2.53 3.69 8.92
CA TYR A 110 -1.65 4.31 7.97
C TYR A 110 -0.32 4.66 8.64
N GLU A 111 0.63 5.18 7.87
CA GLU A 111 1.95 5.59 8.37
C GLU A 111 1.87 6.46 9.64
N THR A 112 0.96 7.43 9.66
CA THR A 112 0.75 8.38 10.77
C THR A 112 0.20 7.74 12.04
N ASP A 113 -0.41 6.57 11.94
CA ASP A 113 -1.01 5.85 13.07
C ASP A 113 -0.01 4.88 13.73
N LEU A 114 1.17 4.72 13.13
CA LEU A 114 2.13 3.68 13.49
C LEU A 114 3.41 4.29 14.07
N SER A 115 3.84 3.76 15.22
CA SER A 115 5.18 4.05 15.73
C SER A 115 6.27 3.50 14.79
N ASN A 116 7.45 4.10 14.78
CA ASN A 116 8.59 3.60 13.99
C ASN A 116 8.93 2.12 14.25
N LYS A 117 8.75 1.66 15.50
CA LYS A 117 8.95 0.25 15.86
C LYS A 117 7.93 -0.65 15.16
N GLU A 118 6.68 -0.20 15.12
CA GLU A 118 5.58 -0.95 14.51
C GLU A 118 5.69 -0.96 12.99
N GLN A 119 6.03 0.17 12.38
CA GLN A 119 6.34 0.24 10.95
C GLN A 119 7.44 -0.78 10.58
N LYS A 120 8.55 -0.82 11.34
CA LYS A 120 9.63 -1.80 11.12
C LYS A 120 9.14 -3.25 11.24
N ARG A 121 8.31 -3.58 12.23
CA ARG A 121 7.73 -4.93 12.38
C ARG A 121 6.93 -5.30 11.14
N ILE A 122 6.05 -4.42 10.70
CA ILE A 122 5.15 -4.62 9.57
C ILE A 122 5.96 -4.81 8.28
N GLN A 123 6.93 -3.93 8.01
CA GLN A 123 7.83 -4.00 6.87
C GLN A 123 8.60 -5.33 6.83
N ASN A 124 9.21 -5.70 7.96
CA ASN A 124 9.99 -6.95 8.06
C ASN A 124 9.11 -8.19 7.83
N ARG A 125 7.86 -8.16 8.29
CA ARG A 125 6.91 -9.27 8.07
C ARG A 125 6.56 -9.40 6.59
N LEU A 126 6.20 -8.29 5.93
CA LEU A 126 5.89 -8.30 4.49
C LEU A 126 7.09 -8.81 3.67
N GLU A 127 8.30 -8.33 3.99
CA GLU A 127 9.53 -8.79 3.35
C GLU A 127 9.77 -10.28 3.55
N LYS A 128 9.69 -10.74 4.80
CA LYS A 128 9.98 -12.13 5.15
C LYS A 128 8.94 -13.09 4.57
N GLU A 129 7.66 -12.77 4.69
CA GLU A 129 6.59 -13.71 4.38
C GLU A 129 6.15 -13.68 2.91
N LEU A 130 6.27 -12.53 2.22
CA LEU A 130 5.86 -12.39 0.83
C LEU A 130 7.02 -12.03 -0.09
N LEU A 131 7.72 -10.91 0.14
CA LEU A 131 8.67 -10.39 -0.86
C LEU A 131 9.89 -11.30 -1.05
N SER A 132 10.29 -12.05 -0.02
CA SER A 132 11.34 -13.06 -0.09
C SER A 132 11.04 -14.21 -1.07
N LYS A 133 9.76 -14.39 -1.44
CA LYS A 133 9.30 -15.43 -2.37
C LYS A 133 9.22 -14.93 -3.82
N ILE A 134 9.41 -13.62 -4.05
CA ILE A 134 9.40 -13.01 -5.37
C ILE A 134 10.79 -13.16 -6.00
N LYS A 135 10.84 -13.54 -7.27
CA LYS A 135 12.10 -13.77 -8.00
C LYS A 135 12.91 -12.50 -8.34
N TYR A 136 12.28 -11.33 -8.26
CA TYR A 136 12.85 -10.04 -8.65
C TYR A 136 13.54 -9.36 -7.46
N THR A 137 14.61 -8.61 -7.74
CA THR A 137 15.33 -7.88 -6.70
C THR A 137 14.53 -6.63 -6.34
N PHE A 138 14.50 -6.29 -5.05
CA PHE A 138 13.92 -5.04 -4.60
C PHE A 138 14.84 -4.28 -3.66
N LYS A 139 14.66 -2.96 -3.63
CA LYS A 139 15.28 -2.06 -2.64
C LYS A 139 14.21 -1.25 -1.94
N ARG A 140 14.28 -1.25 -0.62
CA ARG A 140 13.46 -0.35 0.22
C ARG A 140 13.85 1.10 -0.08
N SER A 141 12.87 1.94 -0.35
CA SER A 141 13.03 3.40 -0.38
C SER A 141 12.90 3.93 1.04
N ASN A 142 13.93 4.62 1.50
CA ASN A 142 13.87 5.46 2.71
C ASN A 142 13.18 6.79 2.40
#